data_AF-A0A962VX15-F1
#
_entry.id   AF-A0A962VX15-F1
#
_cell.length_a   1.000
_cell.length_b   1.000
_cell.length_c   1.000
_cell.angle_alpha   90.00
_cell.angle_beta   90.00
_cell.angle_gamma   90.00
#
_symmetry.space_group_name_H-M   'P 1'
#
loop_
_entity.id
_entity.type
_entity.pdbx_description
1 polymer ?
#
loop_
_entity_poly.entity_id
_entity_poly.type
_entity_poly.pdbx_seq_one_letter_code
_entity_poly.pdbx_strand_id
1 'polypeptide(L)' 'YAQEGYPEQMRLERWRPGATRPRHPQGEELFILDGGLRDEDGIAASGSWLRYPAGDVGPLHSVTGCRLYARIGG' A
#
# COMPACT_ATOMS: atom_id res chain seq x y z
N TYR A 1 -9.56 -6.26 8.27
CA TYR A 1 -10.26 -5.79 9.47
C TYR A 1 -10.93 -4.48 9.12
N ALA A 2 -12.20 -4.34 9.45
CA ALA A 2 -12.94 -3.09 9.37
C ALA A 2 -13.73 -3.00 10.67
N GLN A 3 -13.64 -1.87 11.36
CA GLN A 3 -14.38 -1.64 12.59
C GLN A 3 -15.69 -0.92 12.28
N GLU A 4 -16.79 -1.40 12.85
CA GLU A 4 -18.08 -0.75 12.66
C GLU A 4 -18.04 0.70 13.20
N GLY A 5 -18.59 1.64 12.43
CA GLY A 5 -18.60 3.07 12.75
C GLY A 5 -17.33 3.83 12.37
N TYR A 6 -16.31 3.15 11.81
CA TYR A 6 -15.07 3.79 11.36
C TYR A 6 -14.90 3.64 9.83
N PRO A 7 -14.43 4.69 9.13
CA PRO A 7 -14.32 4.65 7.67
C PRO A 7 -13.11 3.84 7.18
N GLU A 8 -12.14 3.56 8.05
CA GLU A 8 -10.90 2.91 7.66
C GLU A 8 -11.00 1.38 7.58
N GLN A 9 -10.21 0.82 6.66
CA GLN A 9 -10.05 -0.62 6.49
C GLN A 9 -8.58 -1.00 6.56
N MET A 10 -8.26 -2.00 7.37
CA MET A 10 -6.91 -2.54 7.53
C MET A 10 -6.81 -3.91 6.87
N ARG A 11 -5.73 -4.17 6.13
CA ARG A 11 -5.52 -5.41 5.38
C ARG A 11 -4.08 -5.87 5.49
N LEU A 12 -3.87 -7.18 5.50
CA LEU A 12 -2.58 -7.78 5.20
C LEU A 12 -2.63 -8.31 3.78
N GLU A 13 -1.75 -7.80 2.94
CA GLU A 13 -1.73 -8.12 1.52
C GLU A 13 -0.44 -8.85 1.16
N ARG A 14 -0.54 -9.78 0.19
CA ARG A 14 0.59 -10.47 -0.41
C ARG A 14 0.52 -10.32 -1.92
N TRP A 15 1.45 -9.57 -2.47
CA TRP A 15 1.56 -9.30 -3.89
C TRP A 15 2.61 -10.20 -4.51
N ARG A 16 2.31 -10.70 -5.69
CA ARG A 16 3.28 -11.45 -6.50
C ARG A 16 4.36 -10.51 -7.06
N PRO A 17 5.55 -11.00 -7.44
CA PRO A 17 6.50 -10.21 -8.21
C PRO A 17 5.86 -9.66 -9.49
N GLY A 18 6.11 -8.39 -9.80
CA GLY A 18 5.54 -7.69 -10.96
C GLY A 18 4.06 -7.28 -10.81
N ALA A 19 3.39 -7.63 -9.70
CA ALA A 19 2.02 -7.21 -9.48
C ALA A 19 1.91 -5.69 -9.40
N THR A 20 0.84 -5.13 -9.97
CA THR A 20 0.59 -3.69 -10.00
C THR A 20 -0.85 -3.43 -9.55
N ARG A 21 -1.06 -2.35 -8.80
CA ARG A 21 -2.39 -1.78 -8.57
C ARG A 21 -2.32 -0.26 -8.43
N PRO A 22 -3.41 0.47 -8.71
CA PRO A 22 -3.49 1.88 -8.35
C PRO A 22 -3.56 2.06 -6.82
N ARG A 23 -3.12 3.23 -6.35
CA ARG A 23 -3.40 3.71 -4.99
C ARG A 23 -4.91 3.90 -4.78
N HIS A 24 -5.36 3.76 -3.53
CA HIS A 24 -6.77 3.95 -3.23
C HIS A 24 -7.16 5.44 -3.24
N PRO A 25 -8.27 5.84 -3.90
CA PRO A 25 -8.66 7.24 -4.03
C PRO A 25 -9.01 7.90 -2.70
N GLN A 26 -9.41 7.11 -1.69
CA GLN A 26 -9.67 7.58 -0.33
C GLN A 26 -8.38 7.84 0.49
N GLY A 27 -7.20 7.64 -0.11
CA GLY A 27 -5.93 7.66 0.57
C GLY A 27 -5.58 6.31 1.20
N GLU A 28 -4.28 6.07 1.37
CA GLU A 28 -3.79 4.86 2.01
C GLU A 28 -2.43 5.02 2.69
N GLU A 29 -2.23 4.20 3.72
CA GLU A 29 -0.95 4.04 4.40
C GLU A 29 -0.48 2.59 4.26
N LEU A 30 0.76 2.40 3.83
CA LEU A 30 1.34 1.08 3.57
C LEU A 30 2.58 0.87 4.41
N PHE A 31 2.65 -0.25 5.12
CA PHE A 31 3.85 -0.69 5.80
C PHE A 31 4.36 -1.97 5.17
N ILE A 32 5.58 -1.93 4.61
CA ILE A 32 6.17 -3.06 3.90
C ILE A 32 6.79 -4.01 4.91
N LEU A 33 6.24 -5.23 5.00
CA LEU A 33 6.71 -6.28 5.89
C LEU A 33 7.84 -7.09 5.28
N ASP A 34 7.81 -7.32 3.97
CA ASP A 34 8.79 -8.11 3.23
C ASP A 34 8.74 -7.76 1.73
N GLY A 35 9.89 -7.80 1.05
CA GLY A 35 10.02 -7.37 -0.35
C GLY A 35 10.09 -5.85 -0.53
N GLY A 36 9.44 -5.33 -1.58
CA GLY A 36 9.44 -3.89 -1.87
C GLY A 36 8.40 -3.44 -2.88
N LEU A 37 7.99 -2.17 -2.75
CA LEU A 37 7.11 -1.47 -3.68
C LEU A 37 7.89 -0.37 -4.40
N ARG A 38 7.53 -0.13 -5.65
CA ARG A 38 8.01 0.99 -6.46
C ARG A 38 6.86 1.91 -6.79
N ASP A 39 7.12 3.20 -6.67
CA ASP A 39 6.31 4.27 -7.21
C ASP A 39 7.15 5.25 -8.06
N GLU A 40 6.61 6.45 -8.29
CA GLU A 40 7.27 7.53 -9.04
C GLU A 40 8.52 8.08 -8.36
N ASP A 41 8.60 8.06 -7.03
CA ASP A 41 9.72 8.59 -6.24
C ASP A 41 10.84 7.55 -6.07
N GLY A 42 10.52 6.26 -6.20
CA GLY A 42 11.53 5.21 -6.21
C GLY A 42 11.05 3.90 -5.60
N ILE A 43 11.97 3.15 -5.00
CA ILE A 43 11.69 1.85 -4.38
C ILE A 43 11.72 2.00 -2.87
N ALA A 44 10.61 1.64 -2.24
CA ALA A 44 10.48 1.44 -0.81
C ALA A 44 10.72 -0.03 -0.47
N ALA A 45 11.64 -0.28 0.46
CA ALA A 45 12.01 -1.62 0.89
C ALA A 45 11.24 -2.03 2.15
N SER A 46 11.49 -3.25 2.62
CA SER A 46 10.94 -3.75 3.88
C SER A 46 11.30 -2.81 5.05
N GLY A 47 10.32 -2.54 5.92
CA GLY A 47 10.42 -1.58 7.01
C GLY A 47 10.03 -0.15 6.64
N SER A 48 9.80 0.16 5.36
CA SER A 48 9.30 1.47 4.94
C SER A 48 7.82 1.67 5.29
N TRP A 49 7.47 2.90 5.69
CA TRP A 49 6.10 3.37 5.86
C TRP A 49 5.80 4.42 4.78
N LEU A 50 4.81 4.15 3.94
CA LEU A 50 4.37 5.01 2.84
C LEU A 50 3.01 5.60 3.18
N ARG A 51 2.79 6.86 2.79
CA ARG A 51 1.52 7.57 3.00
C ARG A 51 1.14 8.28 1.71
N TYR A 52 -0.02 7.94 1.18
CA TYR A 52 -0.58 8.57 0.00
C TYR A 52 -1.90 9.25 0.38
N PRO A 53 -2.02 10.58 0.19
CA PRO A 53 -3.23 11.32 0.55
C PRO A 53 -4.40 10.99 -0.39
N ALA A 54 -5.63 11.31 0.03
CA ALA A 54 -6.80 11.16 -0.82
C ALA A 54 -6.65 11.96 -2.13
N GLY A 55 -7.08 11.36 -3.24
CA GLY A 55 -6.91 11.90 -4.59
C GLY A 55 -5.59 11.54 -5.28
N ASP A 56 -4.59 11.03 -4.55
CA ASP A 56 -3.39 10.45 -5.15
C ASP A 56 -3.67 9.02 -5.63
N VAL A 57 -3.83 8.87 -6.95
CA VAL A 57 -4.21 7.62 -7.62
C VAL A 57 -3.08 7.06 -8.50
N GLY A 58 -1.83 7.35 -8.16
CA GLY A 58 -0.65 6.82 -8.85
C GLY A 58 -0.52 5.29 -8.78
N PRO A 59 0.30 4.68 -9.67
CA PRO A 59 0.52 3.24 -9.69
C PRO A 59 1.52 2.79 -8.62
N LEU A 60 1.29 1.60 -8.05
CA LEU A 60 2.23 0.89 -7.19
C LEU A 60 2.64 -0.41 -7.85
N HIS A 61 3.94 -0.69 -7.85
CA HIS A 61 4.50 -1.90 -8.46
C HIS A 61 5.28 -2.73 -7.45
N SER A 62 4.95 -4.02 -7.34
CA SER A 62 5.74 -4.99 -6.58
C SER A 62 6.98 -5.42 -7.37
N VAL A 63 8.17 -5.17 -6.83
CA VAL A 63 9.43 -5.44 -7.55
C VAL A 63 9.75 -6.93 -7.51
N THR A 64 10.03 -7.48 -6.32
CA THR A 64 10.40 -8.89 -6.11
C THR A 64 9.32 -9.70 -5.39
N GLY A 65 8.09 -9.18 -5.37
CA GLY A 65 7.06 -9.59 -4.42
C GLY A 65 6.99 -8.60 -3.27
N CYS A 66 5.82 -8.51 -2.64
CA CYS A 66 5.63 -7.63 -1.49
C CYS A 66 4.63 -8.25 -0.51
N ARG A 67 4.95 -8.25 0.77
CA ARG A 67 3.99 -8.46 1.85
C ARG A 67 3.88 -7.16 2.61
N LEU A 68 2.66 -6.70 2.83
CA LEU A 68 2.44 -5.40 3.42
C LEU A 68 1.19 -5.36 4.28
N TYR A 69 1.21 -4.47 5.26
CA TYR A 69 0.02 -3.99 5.93
C TYR A 69 -0.48 -2.75 5.20
N ALA A 70 -1.77 -2.71 4.87
CA ALA A 70 -2.43 -1.57 4.25
C ALA A 70 -3.54 -1.05 5.15
N ARG A 71 -3.60 0.26 5.33
CA ARG A 71 -4.76 0.97 5.87
C ARG A 71 -5.32 1.87 4.77
N ILE A 72 -6.61 1.76 4.50
CA ILE A 72 -7.30 2.50 3.44
C ILE A 72 -8.35 3.38 4.10
N GLY A 73 -8.41 4.64 3.67
CA GLY A 73 -9.35 5.63 4.18
C GLY A 73 -8.89 6.30 5.48
N GLY A 74 -9.37 7.53 5.66
CA GLY A 74 -9.13 8.43 6.79
C GLY A 74 -9.93 9.71 6.64
#